data_AF-A0A7X9JLK9-F1
#
_entry.id   AF-A0A7X9JLK9-F1
#
_cell.length_a   1.000
_cell.length_b   1.000
_cell.length_c   1.000
_cell.angle_alpha   90.00
_cell.angle_beta   90.00
_cell.angle_gamma   90.00
#
_symmetry.space_group_name_H-M   'P 1'
#
loop_
_entity.id
_entity.type
_entity.pdbx_description
1 polymer ?
#
loop_
_entity_poly.entity_id
_entity_poly.type
_entity_poly.pdbx_seq_one_letter_code
_entity_poly.pdbx_strand_id
1 'polypeptide(L)'
;MKSLNDYIVPIVGTKDGLHQFDFSIDASFLKQYNYSDIVDILAKVHVNFYKSNRLFDISISMKGEIKVECDRCLDEFMMPVSFEHHLVVKAEDNSSDSEEE
;
A
#
# COMPACT_ATOMS: atom_id res chain seq x y z
N MET A 1 -8.55 6.25 16.33
CA MET A 1 -8.82 6.44 14.88
C MET A 1 -7.47 6.44 14.19
N LYS A 2 -7.19 5.44 13.34
CA LYS A 2 -5.95 5.44 12.55
C LYS A 2 -6.08 6.43 11.40
N SER A 3 -5.05 7.26 11.20
CA SER A 3 -4.96 8.28 10.15
C SER A 3 -4.29 7.68 8.90
N LEU A 4 -4.49 8.28 7.72
CA LEU A 4 -3.69 7.95 6.53
C LEU A 4 -2.19 8.04 6.81
N ASN A 5 -1.79 8.90 7.76
CA ASN A 5 -0.41 9.04 8.19
C ASN A 5 0.20 7.75 8.75
N ASP A 6 -0.61 6.84 9.30
CA ASP A 6 -0.15 5.57 9.88
C ASP A 6 0.26 4.56 8.80
N TYR A 7 -0.04 4.84 7.53
CA TYR A 7 0.24 3.98 6.37
C TYR A 7 1.30 4.59 5.44
N ILE A 8 2.01 5.63 5.87
CA ILE A 8 3.06 6.30 5.08
C ILE A 8 4.39 5.55 5.24
N VAL A 9 4.98 5.16 4.11
CA VAL A 9 6.38 4.70 4.05
C VAL A 9 7.28 5.90 3.75
N PRO A 10 8.13 6.36 4.69
CA PRO A 10 9.00 7.50 4.45
C PRO A 10 10.15 7.12 3.50
N ILE A 11 10.25 7.81 2.37
CA ILE A 11 11.38 7.65 1.42
C ILE A 11 12.52 8.61 1.78
N VAL A 12 12.18 9.86 2.11
CA VAL A 12 13.13 10.90 2.52
C VAL A 12 13.55 10.67 3.97
N GLY A 13 14.85 10.75 4.25
CA GLY A 13 15.42 10.50 5.59
C GLY A 13 15.72 9.03 5.89
N THR A 14 15.14 8.09 5.15
CA THR A 14 15.46 6.66 5.24
C THR A 14 16.85 6.40 4.66
N LYS A 15 17.68 5.64 5.38
CA LYS A 15 19.04 5.27 4.94
C LYS A 15 18.99 4.24 3.82
N ASP A 16 20.09 4.11 3.08
CA ASP A 16 20.23 3.03 2.10
C ASP A 16 20.24 1.67 2.81
N GLY A 17 19.65 0.66 2.16
CA GLY A 17 19.46 -0.69 2.69
C GLY A 17 18.00 -1.16 2.66
N LEU A 18 17.76 -2.34 3.26
CA LEU A 18 16.44 -2.95 3.38
C LEU A 18 15.71 -2.42 4.62
N HIS A 19 14.46 -2.02 4.43
CA HIS A 19 13.53 -1.58 5.46
C HIS A 19 12.24 -2.39 5.35
N GLN A 20 11.66 -2.72 6.49
CA GLN A 20 10.43 -3.52 6.57
C GLN A 20 9.38 -2.73 7.33
N PHE A 21 8.17 -2.72 6.79
CA PHE A 21 7.02 -2.05 7.39
C PHE A 21 5.84 -3.02 7.42
N ASP A 22 5.23 -3.14 8.59
CA ASP A 22 4.02 -3.93 8.79
C ASP A 22 2.85 -3.02 9.14
N PHE A 23 1.76 -3.17 8.39
CA PHE A 23 0.52 -2.42 8.58
C PHE A 23 -0.64 -3.38 8.82
N SER A 24 -1.64 -2.90 9.54
CA SER A 24 -2.92 -3.61 9.73
C SER A 24 -4.06 -2.73 9.26
N ILE A 25 -4.76 -3.21 8.24
CA ILE A 25 -5.91 -2.57 7.61
C ILE A 25 -7.18 -3.11 8.25
N ASP A 26 -8.04 -2.18 8.65
CA ASP A 26 -9.38 -2.42 9.21
C ASP A 26 -10.41 -1.53 8.49
N ALA A 27 -11.70 -1.68 8.80
CA ALA A 27 -12.77 -0.88 8.21
C ALA A 27 -12.53 0.64 8.25
N SER A 28 -11.74 1.16 9.21
CA SER A 28 -11.43 2.59 9.27
C SER A 28 -10.65 3.09 8.06
N PHE A 29 -9.84 2.22 7.44
CA PHE A 29 -9.07 2.54 6.24
C PHE A 29 -10.00 2.70 5.03
N LEU A 30 -10.98 1.79 4.85
CA LEU A 30 -11.92 1.85 3.72
C LEU A 30 -12.79 3.12 3.74
N LYS A 31 -13.16 3.58 4.93
CA LYS A 31 -13.93 4.82 5.13
C LYS A 31 -13.24 6.06 4.56
N GLN A 32 -11.92 6.02 4.37
CA GLN A 32 -11.16 7.15 3.82
C GLN A 32 -11.21 7.20 2.28
N TYR A 33 -11.61 6.11 1.62
CA TYR A 33 -11.60 5.96 0.16
C TYR A 33 -13.00 5.76 -0.44
N ASN A 34 -14.07 5.87 0.36
CA ASN A 34 -15.48 5.68 -0.06
C ASN A 34 -15.76 4.36 -0.80
N TYR A 35 -15.09 3.27 -0.43
CA TYR A 35 -15.43 1.94 -0.93
C TYR A 35 -16.75 1.47 -0.32
N SER A 36 -17.80 1.34 -1.15
CA SER A 36 -19.14 0.90 -0.75
C SER A 36 -19.31 -0.62 -0.77
N ASP A 37 -18.53 -1.31 -1.59
CA ASP A 37 -18.78 -2.73 -1.92
C ASP A 37 -18.17 -3.69 -0.89
N ILE A 38 -17.31 -3.16 -0.01
CA ILE A 38 -16.68 -3.91 1.07
C ILE A 38 -17.27 -3.44 2.39
N VAL A 39 -17.98 -4.35 3.07
CA VAL A 39 -18.66 -4.09 4.34
C VAL A 39 -17.65 -3.97 5.49
N ASP A 40 -16.64 -4.84 5.50
CA ASP A 40 -15.59 -4.88 6.51
C ASP A 40 -14.30 -5.50 5.94
N ILE A 41 -13.16 -5.25 6.59
CA ILE A 41 -11.85 -5.80 6.20
C ILE A 41 -11.00 -6.06 7.43
N LEU A 42 -10.28 -7.18 7.41
CA LEU A 42 -9.19 -7.48 8.33
C LEU A 42 -8.01 -8.02 7.52
N ALA A 43 -7.02 -7.17 7.28
CA ALA A 43 -5.85 -7.55 6.49
C ALA A 43 -4.54 -7.05 7.08
N LYS A 44 -3.48 -7.84 6.90
CA LYS A 44 -2.10 -7.45 7.21
C LYS A 44 -1.37 -7.15 5.92
N VAL A 45 -0.62 -6.06 5.92
CA VAL A 45 0.22 -5.65 4.79
C VAL A 45 1.66 -5.63 5.26
N HIS A 46 2.53 -6.30 4.51
CA HIS A 46 3.97 -6.25 4.70
C HIS A 46 4.60 -5.56 3.49
N VAL A 47 5.43 -4.55 3.74
CA VAL A 47 6.21 -3.83 2.73
C VAL A 47 7.70 -4.07 2.99
N ASN A 48 8.39 -4.65 2.01
CA ASN A 48 9.85 -4.62 1.94
C ASN A 48 10.25 -3.46 1.03
N PHE A 49 11.01 -2.52 1.57
CA PHE A 49 11.54 -1.38 0.84
C PHE A 49 13.06 -1.42 0.87
N TYR A 50 13.67 -1.74 -0.26
CA TYR A 50 15.10 -1.63 -0.46
C TYR A 50 15.43 -0.30 -1.13
N LYS A 51 16.19 0.51 -0.43
CA LYS A 51 16.66 1.81 -0.90
C LYS A 51 18.13 1.73 -1.30
N SER A 52 18.42 2.15 -2.53
CA SER A 52 19.76 2.42 -3.03
C SER A 52 19.76 3.79 -3.69
N ASN A 53 20.88 4.51 -3.66
CA ASN A 53 21.10 5.88 -4.19
C ASN A 53 20.02 6.41 -5.16
N ARG A 54 19.80 5.76 -6.32
CA ARG A 54 18.79 6.16 -7.32
C ARG A 54 17.76 5.09 -7.66
N LEU A 55 17.71 4.00 -6.89
CA LEU A 55 16.85 2.86 -7.15
C LEU A 55 16.13 2.44 -5.87
N PHE A 56 14.82 2.40 -5.96
CA PHE A 56 13.92 1.94 -4.92
C PHE A 56 13.26 0.66 -5.39
N ASP A 57 13.47 -0.42 -4.67
CA ASP A 57 12.81 -1.70 -4.90
C ASP A 57 11.82 -1.95 -3.77
N ILE A 58 10.55 -2.03 -4.11
CA ILE A 58 9.43 -2.08 -3.17
C ILE A 58 8.63 -3.35 -3.46
N SER A 59 8.56 -4.25 -2.49
CA SER A 59 7.69 -5.42 -2.52
C SER A 59 6.59 -5.27 -1.47
N ILE A 60 5.34 -5.30 -1.91
CA ILE A 60 4.15 -5.20 -1.05
C ILE A 60 3.44 -6.54 -1.10
N SER A 61 3.11 -7.09 0.06
CA SER A 61 2.26 -8.26 0.19
C SER A 61 1.16 -7.98 1.19
N MET A 62 -0.03 -8.52 0.93
CA MET A 62 -1.19 -8.39 1.79
C MET A 62 -1.93 -9.72 1.85
N LYS A 63 -2.35 -10.09 3.07
CA LYS A 63 -3.20 -11.25 3.32
C LYS A 63 -4.25 -10.88 4.36
N GLY A 64 -5.47 -11.31 4.12
CA GLY A 64 -6.59 -11.01 5.01
C GLY A 64 -7.89 -11.58 4.52
N GLU A 65 -8.96 -11.09 5.11
CA GLU A 65 -10.32 -11.41 4.73
C GLU A 65 -11.12 -10.11 4.62
N ILE A 66 -12.01 -10.06 3.63
CA ILE A 66 -12.99 -8.99 3.48
C ILE A 66 -14.38 -9.56 3.69
N LYS A 67 -15.27 -8.75 4.26
CA LYS A 67 -16.69 -9.04 4.30
C LYS A 67 -17.36 -8.35 3.11
N VAL A 68 -18.06 -9.15 2.31
CA VAL A 68 -18.77 -8.69 1.11
C VAL A 68 -20.18 -9.28 1.08
N GLU A 69 -21.08 -8.62 0.38
CA GLU A 69 -22.42 -9.12 0.09
C GLU A 69 -22.39 -10.02 -1.16
N CYS A 70 -23.10 -11.15 -1.14
CA CYS A 70 -23.22 -12.00 -2.31
C CYS A 70 -24.25 -11.45 -3.30
N ASP A 71 -23.83 -11.12 -4.53
CA ASP A 71 -24.73 -10.64 -5.60
C ASP A 71 -25.91 -11.58 -5.92
N ARG A 72 -25.83 -12.87 -5.54
CA ARG A 72 -26.86 -13.87 -5.84
C ARG A 72 -27.93 -14.01 -4.76
N CYS A 73 -27.52 -14.07 -3.49
CA CYS A 73 -28.44 -14.31 -2.36
C CYS A 73 -28.52 -13.15 -1.38
N LEU A 74 -27.71 -12.11 -1.56
CA LEU A 74 -27.58 -10.94 -0.69
C LEU A 74 -27.11 -11.27 0.73
N ASP A 75 -26.57 -12.47 0.96
CA ASP A 75 -25.97 -12.83 2.25
C ASP A 75 -24.54 -12.28 2.35
N GLU A 76 -24.18 -11.79 3.54
CA GLU A 76 -22.80 -11.41 3.86
C GLU A 76 -21.92 -12.66 4.08
N PHE A 77 -20.71 -12.64 3.55
CA PHE A 77 -19.72 -13.68 3.82
C PHE A 77 -18.30 -13.13 3.89
N MET A 78 -17.41 -13.90 4.54
CA MET A 78 -15.98 -13.59 4.58
C MET A 78 -15.30 -14.19 3.36
N MET A 79 -14.68 -13.35 2.54
CA MET A 79 -13.90 -13.74 1.37
C MET A 79 -12.40 -13.56 1.67
N PRO A 80 -11.59 -14.62 1.59
CA PRO A 80 -10.15 -14.49 1.75
C PRO A 80 -9.57 -13.71 0.57
N VAL A 81 -8.65 -12.79 0.89
CA VAL A 81 -7.95 -11.96 -0.09
C VAL A 81 -6.46 -12.05 0.11
N SER A 82 -5.74 -12.10 -1.00
CA SER A 82 -4.29 -12.01 -1.04
C SER A 82 -3.87 -11.13 -2.19
N PHE A 83 -2.87 -10.31 -1.96
CA PHE A 83 -2.32 -9.41 -2.95
C PHE A 83 -0.80 -9.37 -2.82
N GLU A 84 -0.11 -9.42 -3.95
CA GLU A 84 1.32 -9.23 -4.03
C GLU A 84 1.62 -8.27 -5.18
N HIS A 85 2.49 -7.31 -4.93
CA HIS A 85 2.88 -6.31 -5.90
C HIS A 85 4.34 -5.93 -5.73
N HIS A 86 5.03 -5.77 -6.85
CA HIS A 86 6.43 -5.39 -6.90
C HIS A 86 6.56 -4.13 -7.74
N LEU A 87 7.27 -3.14 -7.21
CA LEU A 87 7.48 -1.85 -7.84
C LEU A 87 8.96 -1.51 -7.76
N VAL A 88 9.54 -1.19 -8.92
CA VAL A 88 10.89 -0.65 -9.02
C VAL A 88 10.79 0.80 -9.50
N VAL A 89 11.27 1.73 -8.69
CA VAL A 89 11.32 3.16 -9.02
C VAL A 89 12.77 3.56 -9.20
N LYS A 90 13.08 4.14 -10.36
CA LYS A 90 14.38 4.76 -10.62
C LYS A 90 14.22 6.27 -10.58
N ALA A 91 14.98 6.93 -9.72
CA ALA A 91 15.03 8.38 -9.71
C ALA A 91 15.87 8.87 -10.91
N GLU A 92 15.29 9.69 -11.77
CA GLU A 92 16.01 10.40 -12.82
C GLU A 92 16.37 11.80 -12.32
N ASP A 93 17.61 12.23 -12.58
CA ASP A 93 17.97 13.64 -12.42
C ASP A 93 17.41 14.38 -13.64
N ASN A 94 16.29 15.08 -13.49
CA ASN A 94 15.92 16.09 -14.48
C ASN A 94 16.77 17.35 -14.26
N SER A 95 18.09 17.23 -14.46
CA SER A 95 18.93 18.35 -14.85
C SER A 95 18.96 18.43 -16.38
N SER A 96 17.80 18.49 -17.00
CA SER A 96 17.66 19.08 -18.33
C SER A 96 17.51 20.57 -18.13
N ASP A 97 18.65 21.22 -18.23
CA ASP A 97 18.85 22.59 -18.68
C ASP A 97 17.65 23.13 -19.48
N SER A 98 16.96 24.12 -18.92
CA SER A 98 16.05 24.98 -19.68
C SER A 98 16.23 26.41 -19.18
N GLU A 99 17.47 26.88 -19.25
CA GLU A 99 17.80 28.28 -19.55
C GLU A 99 18.62 28.26 -20.86
N GLU A 100 17.97 28.51 -22.00
CA GLU A 100 18.47 28.81 -23.37
C GLU A 100 17.37 28.33 -24.35
N GLU A 101 16.49 29.12 -24.97
CA GLU A 101 16.40 30.56 -25.32
C GLU A 101 15.00 31.15 -25.03
#